data_AF-A0A524A3X6-F1
#
_entry.id   AF-A0A524A3X6-F1
#
_cell.length_a   1.000
_cell.length_b   1.000
_cell.length_c   1.000
_cell.angle_alpha   90.00
_cell.angle_beta   90.00
_cell.angle_gamma   90.00
#
_symmetry.space_group_name_H-M   'P 1'
#
loop_
_entity.id
_entity.type
_entity.pdbx_description
1 polymer ?
#
loop_
_entity_poly.entity_id
_entity_poly.type
_entity_poly.pdbx_seq_one_letter_code
_entity_poly.pdbx_strand_id
1 'polypeptide(L)'
;MTVKTLSVREAFVLVEELDLPPEYAWFNELDAEERSEFFKGLLEILTARKEDLALPDGRPRSRMAALDEYIRGWQATVEIESGPELLQAIQRGLDDARHGRFVSQEEVEEFLRDL
;
A
#
# COMPACT_ATOMS: atom_id res chain seq x y z
N MET A 1 -17.65 -33.28 -3.67
CA MET A 1 -17.47 -31.83 -3.89
C MET A 1 -16.30 -31.68 -4.86
N THR A 2 -16.56 -31.36 -6.12
CA THR A 2 -15.52 -31.33 -7.16
C THR A 2 -14.89 -29.94 -7.12
N VAL A 3 -13.65 -29.84 -6.64
CA VAL A 3 -12.87 -28.61 -6.75
C VAL A 3 -12.52 -28.46 -8.22
N LYS A 4 -13.12 -27.46 -8.88
CA LYS A 4 -12.85 -27.15 -10.29
C LYS A 4 -11.58 -26.31 -10.31
N THR A 5 -10.48 -26.89 -10.78
CA THR A 5 -9.22 -26.16 -10.96
C THR A 5 -9.41 -25.18 -12.11
N LEU A 6 -9.38 -23.88 -11.83
CA LEU A 6 -9.44 -22.83 -12.85
C LEU A 6 -8.10 -22.79 -13.59
N SER A 7 -8.16 -22.56 -14.91
CA SER A 7 -6.95 -22.22 -15.67
C SER A 7 -6.45 -20.83 -15.26
N VAL A 8 -5.15 -20.57 -15.43
CA VAL A 8 -4.55 -19.26 -15.12
C VAL A 8 -5.31 -18.11 -15.80
N ARG A 9 -5.75 -18.33 -17.04
CA ARG A 9 -6.49 -17.32 -17.82
C ARG A 9 -7.88 -17.03 -17.23
N GLU A 10 -8.57 -18.04 -16.74
CA GLU A 10 -9.88 -17.85 -16.07
C GLU A 10 -9.74 -17.18 -14.70
N ALA A 11 -8.63 -17.43 -13.99
CA ALA A 11 -8.33 -16.76 -12.73
C ALA A 11 -8.04 -15.26 -12.93
N PHE A 12 -7.36 -14.86 -14.01
CA PHE A 12 -7.12 -13.45 -14.35
C PHE A 12 -8.42 -12.71 -14.67
N VAL A 13 -9.33 -13.32 -15.44
CA VAL A 13 -10.63 -12.71 -15.78
C VAL A 13 -11.47 -12.41 -14.53
N LEU A 14 -11.46 -13.29 -13.52
CA LEU A 14 -12.18 -13.07 -12.27
C LEU A 14 -11.60 -11.94 -11.42
N VAL A 15 -10.31 -11.63 -11.56
CA VAL A 15 -9.66 -10.52 -10.85
C VAL A 15 -9.98 -9.17 -11.49
N GLU A 16 -10.09 -9.12 -12.81
CA GLU A 16 -10.50 -7.92 -13.55
C GLU A 16 -11.96 -7.54 -13.30
N GLU A 17 -12.86 -8.51 -13.16
CA GLU A 17 -14.30 -8.28 -12.98
C GLU A 17 -14.73 -8.10 -11.51
N LEU A 18 -13.80 -8.21 -10.55
CA LEU A 18 -14.12 -8.07 -9.13
C LEU A 18 -14.11 -6.60 -8.70
N ASP A 19 -15.30 -6.02 -8.54
CA ASP A 19 -15.47 -4.74 -7.85
C ASP A 19 -15.72 -4.95 -6.36
N LEU A 20 -14.93 -4.28 -5.53
CA LEU A 20 -15.11 -4.26 -4.09
C LEU A 20 -16.13 -3.20 -3.65
N PRO A 21 -16.75 -3.37 -2.46
CA PRO A 21 -17.66 -2.39 -1.87
C PRO A 21 -17.06 -0.97 -1.73
N PRO A 22 -17.87 0.08 -1.56
CA PRO A 22 -17.42 1.48 -1.55
C PRO A 22 -16.30 1.79 -0.57
N GLU A 23 -16.25 1.11 0.58
CA GLU A 23 -15.17 1.26 1.57
C GLU A 23 -13.78 0.83 1.04
N TYR A 24 -13.73 0.11 -0.07
CA TYR A 24 -12.51 -0.31 -0.78
C TYR A 24 -12.51 0.16 -2.23
N ALA A 25 -13.20 1.26 -2.56
CA ALA A 25 -13.29 1.77 -3.94
C ALA A 25 -11.92 2.04 -4.59
N TRP A 26 -10.90 2.39 -3.79
CA TRP A 26 -9.51 2.56 -4.24
C TRP A 26 -8.96 1.30 -4.93
N PHE A 27 -9.41 0.10 -4.55
CA PHE A 27 -9.00 -1.15 -5.20
C PHE A 27 -9.51 -1.22 -6.64
N ASN A 28 -10.70 -0.66 -6.90
CA ASN A 28 -11.32 -0.71 -8.22
C ASN A 28 -10.59 0.20 -9.22
N GLU A 29 -9.76 1.14 -8.73
CA GLU A 29 -8.90 2.01 -9.55
C GLU A 29 -7.64 1.28 -10.06
N LEU A 30 -7.28 0.14 -9.43
CA LEU A 30 -6.13 -0.67 -9.83
C LEU A 30 -6.35 -1.38 -11.16
N ASP A 31 -5.27 -1.54 -11.93
CA ASP A 31 -5.26 -2.37 -13.13
C ASP A 31 -5.15 -3.87 -12.82
N ALA A 32 -5.21 -4.71 -13.86
CA ALA A 32 -5.20 -6.16 -13.71
C ALA A 32 -3.91 -6.72 -13.07
N GLU A 33 -2.76 -6.09 -13.34
CA GLU A 33 -1.47 -6.49 -12.78
C GLU A 33 -1.39 -6.12 -11.30
N GLU A 34 -1.76 -4.89 -10.97
CA GLU A 34 -1.80 -4.38 -9.59
C GLU A 34 -2.76 -5.17 -8.71
N ARG A 35 -3.97 -5.49 -9.22
CA ARG A 35 -4.93 -6.36 -8.51
C ARG A 35 -4.36 -7.76 -8.27
N SER A 36 -3.59 -8.30 -9.21
CA SER A 36 -2.93 -9.60 -9.06
C SER A 36 -1.86 -9.55 -7.96
N GLU A 37 -1.03 -8.50 -7.93
CA GLU A 37 -0.03 -8.28 -6.88
C GLU A 37 -0.68 -8.06 -5.50
N PHE A 38 -1.79 -7.32 -5.44
CA PHE A 38 -2.59 -7.18 -4.23
C PHE A 38 -3.03 -8.54 -3.67
N PHE A 39 -3.59 -9.42 -4.51
CA PHE A 39 -4.03 -10.74 -4.05
C PHE A 39 -2.87 -11.66 -3.67
N LYS A 40 -1.73 -11.59 -4.37
CA LYS A 40 -0.53 -12.35 -4.01
C LYS A 40 -0.04 -11.96 -2.62
N GLY A 41 0.15 -10.68 -2.34
CA GLY A 41 0.61 -10.24 -1.02
C GLY A 41 -0.42 -10.49 0.09
N LEU A 42 -1.71 -10.39 -0.21
CA LEU A 42 -2.76 -10.80 0.73
C LEU A 42 -2.65 -12.29 1.08
N LEU A 43 -2.42 -13.15 0.08
CA LEU A 43 -2.23 -14.59 0.29
C LEU A 43 -0.95 -14.89 1.09
N GLU A 44 0.12 -14.15 0.86
CA GLU A 44 1.36 -14.26 1.65
C GLU A 44 1.10 -14.00 3.12
N ILE A 45 0.36 -12.94 3.48
CA ILE A 45 0.03 -12.63 4.88
C ILE A 45 -0.88 -13.71 5.50
N LEU A 46 -1.84 -14.20 4.72
CA LEU A 46 -2.77 -15.23 5.19
C LEU A 46 -2.08 -16.57 5.44
N THR A 47 -1.08 -16.90 4.63
CA THR A 47 -0.35 -18.18 4.71
C THR A 47 0.97 -18.08 5.49
N ALA A 48 1.43 -16.87 5.83
CA ALA A 48 2.64 -16.64 6.61
C ALA A 48 2.62 -17.37 7.95
N ARG A 49 3.77 -17.92 8.33
CA ARG A 49 3.98 -18.45 9.67
C ARG A 49 4.06 -17.29 10.66
N LYS A 50 3.88 -17.60 11.94
CA LYS A 50 3.80 -16.58 12.99
C LYS A 50 5.11 -15.78 13.11
N GLU A 51 6.23 -16.44 12.87
CA GLU A 51 7.57 -15.85 12.92
C GLU A 51 7.78 -14.85 11.78
N ASP A 52 7.20 -15.12 10.62
CA ASP A 52 7.30 -14.28 9.42
C ASP A 52 6.46 -13.00 9.54
N LEU A 53 5.55 -12.91 10.53
CA LEU A 53 4.74 -11.73 10.80
C LEU A 53 5.38 -10.74 11.79
N ALA A 54 6.54 -11.04 12.35
CA ALA A 54 7.19 -10.17 13.33
C ALA A 54 7.56 -8.79 12.74
N LEU A 55 7.51 -7.76 13.60
CA LEU A 55 7.99 -6.42 13.27
C LEU A 55 9.52 -6.39 13.12
N PRO A 56 10.10 -5.36 12.48
CA PRO A 56 11.56 -5.23 12.33
C PRO A 56 12.33 -5.23 13.66
N ASP A 57 11.69 -4.83 14.76
CA ASP A 57 12.24 -4.87 16.12
C ASP A 57 12.10 -6.25 16.81
N GLY A 58 11.60 -7.25 16.09
CA GLY A 58 11.40 -8.62 16.56
C GLY A 58 10.12 -8.84 17.36
N ARG A 59 9.31 -7.80 17.63
CA ARG A 59 8.04 -7.99 18.34
C ARG A 59 7.03 -8.74 17.47
N PRO A 60 6.25 -9.68 18.05
CA PRO A 60 5.23 -10.39 17.30
C PRO A 60 4.10 -9.44 16.89
N ARG A 61 3.65 -9.54 15.63
CA ARG A 61 2.45 -8.88 15.11
C ARG A 61 1.34 -9.92 14.97
N SER A 62 0.09 -9.52 15.20
CA SER A 62 -1.05 -10.39 14.88
C SER A 62 -1.27 -10.42 13.36
N ARG A 63 -1.83 -11.51 12.84
CA ARG A 63 -2.20 -11.59 11.42
C ARG A 63 -3.20 -10.49 11.02
N MET A 64 -4.15 -10.16 11.90
CA MET A 64 -5.10 -9.07 11.63
C MET A 64 -4.38 -7.73 11.50
N ALA A 65 -3.44 -7.42 12.40
CA ALA A 65 -2.67 -6.18 12.30
C ALA A 65 -1.83 -6.12 11.01
N ALA A 66 -1.28 -7.25 10.56
CA ALA A 66 -0.56 -7.33 9.28
C ALA A 66 -1.49 -7.09 8.07
N LEU A 67 -2.70 -7.65 8.10
CA LEU A 67 -3.72 -7.42 7.06
C LEU A 67 -4.16 -5.95 7.03
N ASP A 68 -4.44 -5.36 8.19
CA ASP A 68 -4.86 -3.96 8.29
C ASP A 68 -3.76 -3.00 7.79
N GLU A 69 -2.49 -3.31 8.08
CA GLU A 69 -1.35 -2.54 7.58
C GLU A 69 -1.19 -2.68 6.06
N TYR A 70 -1.34 -3.89 5.52
CA TYR A 70 -1.24 -4.16 4.08
C TYR A 70 -2.33 -3.45 3.28
N ILE A 71 -3.58 -3.57 3.71
CA ILE A 71 -4.74 -2.91 3.07
C ILE A 71 -4.56 -1.39 3.11
N ARG A 72 -4.19 -0.82 4.26
CA ARG A 72 -3.92 0.63 4.38
C ARG A 72 -2.74 1.09 3.55
N GLY A 73 -1.70 0.27 3.43
CA GLY A 73 -0.54 0.57 2.59
C GLY A 73 -0.93 0.71 1.12
N TRP A 74 -1.69 -0.25 0.60
CA TRP A 74 -2.21 -0.18 -0.78
C TRP A 74 -3.12 1.02 -1.01
N GLN A 75 -4.06 1.28 -0.10
CA GLN A 75 -4.92 2.47 -0.17
C GLN A 75 -4.08 3.75 -0.25
N ALA A 76 -3.08 3.89 0.63
CA ALA A 76 -2.21 5.07 0.64
C ALA A 76 -1.39 5.20 -0.65
N THR A 77 -0.91 4.09 -1.23
CA THR A 77 -0.21 4.10 -2.53
C THR A 77 -1.11 4.65 -3.63
N VAL A 78 -2.34 4.14 -3.75
CA VAL A 78 -3.31 4.61 -4.75
C VAL A 78 -3.64 6.09 -4.56
N GLU A 79 -3.88 6.51 -3.31
CA GLU A 79 -4.12 7.93 -2.99
C GLU A 79 -2.94 8.83 -3.40
N ILE A 80 -1.70 8.39 -3.17
CA ILE A 80 -0.49 9.13 -3.56
C ILE A 80 -0.34 9.19 -5.09
N GLU A 81 -0.55 8.07 -5.79
CA GLU A 81 -0.35 7.97 -7.24
C GLU A 81 -1.47 8.65 -8.04
N SER A 82 -2.67 8.79 -7.46
CA SER A 82 -3.78 9.55 -8.06
C SER A 82 -3.47 11.04 -8.25
N GLY A 83 -2.51 11.59 -7.48
CA GLY A 83 -2.11 13.00 -7.51
C GLY A 83 -0.68 13.18 -8.02
N PRO A 84 -0.46 13.51 -9.31
CA PRO A 84 0.89 13.66 -9.86
C PRO A 84 1.70 14.76 -9.15
N GLU A 85 1.06 15.79 -8.62
CA GLU A 85 1.70 16.85 -7.82
C GLU A 85 2.19 16.33 -6.48
N LEU A 86 1.43 15.46 -5.82
CA LEU A 86 1.80 14.86 -4.53
C LEU A 86 2.98 13.91 -4.72
N LEU A 87 2.95 13.06 -5.75
CA LEU A 87 4.07 12.19 -6.10
C LEU A 87 5.36 12.98 -6.36
N GLN A 88 5.26 14.08 -7.11
CA GLN A 88 6.39 14.99 -7.35
C GLN A 88 6.87 15.68 -6.06
N ALA A 89 5.96 16.06 -5.16
CA ALA A 89 6.31 16.64 -3.86
C ALA A 89 7.06 15.63 -2.98
N ILE A 90 6.59 14.38 -2.91
CA ILE A 90 7.25 13.28 -2.18
C ILE A 90 8.63 13.03 -2.77
N GLN A 91 8.75 12.94 -4.10
CA GLN A 91 10.02 12.68 -4.76
C GLN A 91 11.04 13.80 -4.50
N ARG A 92 10.60 15.06 -4.48
CA ARG A 92 11.43 16.21 -4.09
C ARG A 92 11.85 16.13 -2.63
N GLY A 93 10.91 15.86 -1.72
CA GLY A 93 11.21 15.71 -0.29
C GLY A 93 12.21 14.58 0.00
N LEU A 94 12.11 13.45 -0.71
CA LEU A 94 13.08 12.36 -0.60
C LEU A 94 14.47 12.76 -1.14
N ASP A 95 14.54 13.53 -2.22
CA ASP A 95 15.81 14.05 -2.75
C ASP A 95 16.44 15.07 -1.80
N ASP A 96 15.64 15.99 -1.27
CA ASP A 96 16.04 16.92 -0.23
C ASP A 96 16.62 16.18 0.97
N ALA A 97 15.93 15.13 1.42
CA ALA A 97 16.36 14.34 2.55
C ALA A 97 17.72 13.65 2.34
N ARG A 98 17.93 13.07 1.16
CA ARG A 98 19.19 12.41 0.78
C ARG A 98 20.37 13.37 0.74
N HIS A 99 20.11 14.65 0.47
CA HIS A 99 21.12 15.69 0.38
C HIS A 99 21.22 16.54 1.66
N GLY A 100 20.54 16.15 2.75
CA GLY A 100 20.57 16.90 4.00
C GLY A 100 19.84 18.24 3.95
N ARG A 101 18.99 18.48 2.95
CA ARG A 101 18.18 19.69 2.81
C ARG A 101 16.90 19.53 3.62
N PHE A 102 17.00 19.81 4.92
CA PHE A 102 15.85 19.83 5.82
C PHE A 102 15.76 21.21 6.46
N VAL A 103 14.54 21.59 6.81
CA VAL A 103 14.27 22.72 7.71
C VAL A 103 13.78 22.14 9.03
N SER A 104 14.29 22.69 10.13
CA SER A 104 13.80 22.39 11.47
C SER A 104 12.38 22.93 11.66
N GLN A 105 11.69 22.40 12.67
CA GLN A 105 10.38 22.93 13.04
C GLN A 105 10.48 24.40 13.44
N GLU A 106 11.54 24.79 14.16
CA GLU A 106 11.75 26.17 14.58
C GLU A 106 11.92 27.12 13.39
N GLU A 107 12.70 26.74 12.36
CA GLU A 107 12.88 27.54 11.13
C GLU A 107 11.56 27.70 10.36
N VAL A 108 10.73 26.65 10.33
CA VAL A 108 9.40 26.72 9.71
C VAL A 108 8.49 27.67 10.48
N GLU A 109 8.46 27.57 11.81
CA GLU A 109 7.64 28.44 12.67
C GLU A 109 8.07 29.90 12.64
N GLU A 110 9.36 30.19 12.43
CA GLU A 110 9.88 31.53 12.23
C GLU A 110 9.43 32.09 10.87
N PHE A 111 9.63 31.34 9.79
CA PHE A 111 9.20 31.72 8.45
C PHE A 111 7.69 31.99 8.35
N LEU A 112 6.86 31.14 8.98
CA LEU A 112 5.40 31.28 8.96
C LEU A 112 4.89 32.44 9.81
N ARG A 113 5.68 32.93 10.78
CA ARG A 113 5.33 34.11 11.59
C ARG A 113 5.52 35.43 10.83
N ASP A 114 6.41 35.42 9.84
CA ASP A 114 6.76 36.60 9.02
C ASP A 114 5.93 36.71 7.71
N LEU A 115 5.02 35.75 7.47
CA LEU A 115 4.03 35.73 6.37
C LEU A 115 2.70 36.40 6.78
#